data_AF-A0A2P4QFI0-F1
#
_entry.id   AF-A0A2P4QFI0-F1
#
_cell.length_a   1.000
_cell.length_b   1.000
_cell.length_c   1.000
_cell.angle_alpha   90.00
_cell.angle_beta   90.00
_cell.angle_gamma   90.00
#
_symmetry.space_group_name_H-M   'P 1'
#
loop_
_entity.id
_entity.type
_entity.pdbx_description
1 polymer ?
#
loop_
_entity_poly.entity_id
_entity_poly.type
_entity_poly.pdbx_seq_one_letter_code
_entity_poly.pdbx_strand_id
1 'polypeptide(L)'
;MFIKKAPQNQQKLFQRMKLKQLQQYRHQRKLKLSKKVPQPRSHPVLPSTPQQKQDPVTIHSNPLPIQPAPITPQHVQQQTQQTTPSGKPPVGSEEWHRQRRENHKEVERRRRDTINAGINELAKIVPGCEKNKGSILNRAVQYIQQLKENEAANIEKWTLEKLLTDQAIQELQTQVEMLKTENGRLRVELEELQGPSKKKQRTD
;
A
#
# COMPACT_ATOMS: atom_id res chain seq x y z
N MET A 1 -51.90 2.87 -19.18
CA MET A 1 -51.17 2.38 -18.00
C MET A 1 -49.68 2.75 -18.14
N PHE A 2 -49.22 3.77 -17.42
CA PHE A 2 -47.82 4.22 -17.45
C PHE A 2 -47.02 3.50 -16.36
N ILE A 3 -46.06 2.65 -16.74
CA ILE A 3 -45.18 1.95 -15.78
C ILE A 3 -43.82 2.65 -15.76
N LYS A 4 -43.56 3.32 -14.63
CA LYS A 4 -42.29 3.96 -14.25
C LYS A 4 -41.17 2.91 -14.14
N LYS A 5 -40.22 2.90 -15.08
CA LYS A 5 -38.92 2.18 -14.95
C LYS A 5 -37.74 3.15 -15.11
N ALA A 6 -37.58 4.08 -14.16
CA ALA A 6 -36.50 5.07 -14.16
C ALA A 6 -35.44 4.97 -13.02
N PRO A 7 -35.65 4.33 -11.84
CA PRO A 7 -34.71 4.50 -10.71
C PRO A 7 -33.44 3.63 -10.78
N GLN A 8 -33.44 2.52 -11.54
CA GLN A 8 -32.29 1.60 -11.63
C GLN A 8 -31.09 2.17 -12.40
N ASN A 9 -31.34 3.05 -13.38
CA ASN A 9 -30.27 3.62 -14.21
C ASN A 9 -29.49 4.71 -13.46
N GLN A 10 -30.14 5.47 -12.57
CA GLN A 10 -29.47 6.48 -11.76
C GLN A 10 -28.51 5.86 -10.73
N GLN A 11 -28.91 4.77 -10.06
CA GLN A 11 -28.00 4.05 -9.16
C GLN A 11 -26.80 3.45 -9.90
N LYS A 12 -27.01 2.86 -11.09
CA LYS A 12 -25.90 2.35 -11.91
C LYS A 12 -24.97 3.46 -12.39
N LEU A 13 -25.51 4.62 -12.75
CA LEU A 13 -24.72 5.78 -13.15
C LEU A 13 -23.90 6.30 -11.97
N PHE A 14 -24.50 6.39 -10.78
CA PHE A 14 -23.82 6.80 -9.55
C PHE A 14 -22.69 5.83 -9.17
N GLN A 15 -22.94 4.52 -9.24
CA GLN A 15 -21.90 3.50 -9.03
C GLN A 15 -20.78 3.62 -10.06
N ARG A 16 -21.10 3.89 -11.33
CA ARG A 16 -20.10 4.06 -12.40
C ARG A 16 -19.27 5.33 -12.22
N MET A 17 -19.87 6.42 -11.77
CA MET A 17 -19.16 7.65 -11.43
C MET A 17 -18.24 7.45 -10.22
N LYS A 18 -18.72 6.78 -9.17
CA LYS A 18 -17.92 6.44 -7.98
C LYS A 18 -16.70 5.57 -8.36
N LEU A 19 -16.88 4.61 -9.26
CA LEU A 19 -15.80 3.76 -9.75
C LEU A 19 -14.77 4.54 -10.59
N LYS A 20 -15.23 5.44 -11.48
CA LYS A 20 -14.33 6.29 -12.27
C LYS A 20 -13.51 7.23 -11.40
N GLN A 21 -14.13 7.83 -10.38
CA GLN A 21 -13.41 8.70 -9.45
C GLN A 21 -12.37 7.95 -8.62
N LEU A 22 -12.71 6.75 -8.14
CA LEU A 22 -11.76 5.90 -7.42
C LEU A 22 -10.55 5.50 -8.30
N GLN A 23 -10.79 5.23 -9.59
CA GLN A 23 -9.72 4.97 -10.54
C GLN A 23 -8.83 6.20 -10.78
N GLN A 24 -9.42 7.39 -10.92
CA GLN A 24 -8.67 8.64 -11.06
C GLN A 24 -7.82 8.94 -9.82
N TYR A 25 -8.36 8.74 -8.61
CA TYR A 25 -7.61 8.90 -7.37
C TYR A 25 -6.43 7.92 -7.27
N ARG A 26 -6.64 6.63 -7.60
CA ARG A 26 -5.57 5.62 -7.67
C ARG A 26 -4.47 6.04 -8.64
N HIS A 27 -4.84 6.57 -9.80
CA HIS A 27 -3.89 7.04 -10.81
C HIS A 27 -3.07 8.25 -10.32
N GLN A 28 -3.72 9.27 -9.74
CA GLN A 28 -3.01 10.43 -9.16
C GLN A 28 -2.07 10.03 -8.02
N ARG A 29 -2.48 9.08 -7.16
CA ARG A 29 -1.63 8.56 -6.10
C ARG A 29 -0.40 7.84 -6.66
N LYS A 30 -0.54 7.04 -7.72
CA LYS A 30 0.57 6.37 -8.42
C LYS A 30 1.57 7.38 -9.00
N LEU A 31 1.08 8.47 -9.60
CA LEU A 31 1.92 9.55 -10.13
C LEU A 31 2.68 10.29 -9.03
N LYS A 32 2.03 10.57 -7.89
CA LYS A 32 2.69 11.22 -6.73
C LYS A 32 3.71 10.30 -6.04
N LEU A 33 3.47 8.99 -6.02
CA LEU A 33 4.42 8.03 -5.44
C LEU A 33 5.65 7.81 -6.34
N SER A 34 5.48 7.82 -7.66
CA SER A 34 6.58 7.73 -8.63
C SER A 34 7.58 8.88 -8.51
N LYS A 35 7.10 10.09 -8.16
CA LYS A 35 7.95 11.28 -7.96
C LYS A 35 8.73 11.29 -6.63
N LYS A 36 8.57 10.29 -5.77
CA LYS A 36 9.19 10.24 -4.43
C LYS A 36 10.16 9.07 -4.24
N VAL A 37 10.48 8.32 -5.30
CA VAL A 37 11.52 7.28 -5.26
C VAL A 37 12.89 7.96 -5.38
N PRO A 38 13.76 7.91 -4.35
CA PRO A 38 15.16 8.25 -4.52
C PRO A 38 15.77 7.23 -5.48
N GLN A 39 16.49 7.70 -6.50
CA GLN A 39 17.32 6.85 -7.36
C GLN A 39 18.19 5.94 -6.48
N PRO A 40 18.23 4.60 -6.72
CA PRO A 40 19.23 3.78 -6.07
C PRO A 40 20.61 4.25 -6.53
N ARG A 41 21.47 4.65 -5.60
CA ARG A 41 22.89 4.87 -5.89
C ARG A 41 23.44 3.56 -6.46
N SER A 42 23.99 3.63 -7.65
CA SER A 42 24.86 2.61 -8.22
C SER A 42 26.07 2.45 -7.30
N HIS A 43 26.07 1.40 -6.48
CA HIS A 43 27.29 0.95 -5.83
C HIS A 43 28.16 0.24 -6.88
N PRO A 44 29.47 0.51 -6.94
CA PRO A 44 30.37 -0.18 -7.86
C PRO A 44 30.47 -1.67 -7.49
N VAL A 45 30.36 -2.51 -8.51
CA VAL A 45 30.58 -3.95 -8.47
C VAL A 45 32.04 -4.21 -8.07
N LEU A 46 32.26 -4.91 -6.96
CA LEU A 46 33.56 -5.48 -6.60
C LEU A 46 33.73 -6.86 -7.28
N PRO A 47 34.96 -7.23 -7.67
CA PRO A 47 35.23 -8.42 -8.46
C PRO A 47 35.13 -9.72 -7.65
N SER A 48 34.81 -10.77 -8.41
CA SER A 48 34.46 -12.14 -8.05
C SER A 48 35.50 -12.90 -7.21
N THR A 49 35.03 -13.62 -6.19
CA THR A 49 35.76 -14.71 -5.51
C THR A 49 35.24 -16.07 -6.00
N PRO A 50 36.08 -17.12 -6.17
CA PRO A 50 35.65 -18.38 -6.77
C PRO A 50 34.74 -19.20 -5.84
N GLN A 51 33.57 -19.58 -6.36
CA GLN A 51 32.56 -20.36 -5.65
C GLN A 51 32.86 -21.86 -5.76
N GLN A 52 33.04 -22.48 -4.60
CA GLN A 52 33.18 -23.91 -4.37
C GLN A 52 31.81 -24.60 -4.52
N LYS A 53 31.79 -25.74 -5.22
CA LYS A 53 30.63 -26.59 -5.57
C LYS A 53 29.62 -26.76 -4.41
N GLN A 54 28.33 -26.57 -4.72
CA GLN A 54 27.21 -27.13 -3.97
C GLN A 54 26.46 -28.11 -4.87
N ASP A 55 26.22 -29.32 -4.39
CA ASP A 55 25.33 -30.31 -5.01
C ASP A 55 23.86 -30.05 -4.58
N PRO A 56 22.86 -30.43 -5.41
CA PRO A 56 21.47 -30.02 -5.22
C PRO A 56 20.68 -30.90 -4.22
N VAL A 57 19.80 -30.27 -3.45
CA VAL A 57 18.88 -30.91 -2.50
C VAL A 57 17.53 -31.17 -3.20
N THR A 58 17.18 -32.44 -3.41
CA THR A 58 15.85 -32.87 -3.90
C THR A 58 14.90 -33.08 -2.71
N ILE A 59 13.70 -32.50 -2.82
CA ILE A 59 12.57 -32.65 -1.89
C ILE A 59 11.89 -34.00 -2.10
N HIS A 60 11.69 -34.80 -1.05
CA HIS A 60 10.69 -35.88 -1.07
C HIS A 60 10.08 -36.20 0.31
N SER A 61 8.81 -36.60 0.28
CA SER A 61 7.85 -36.81 1.37
C SER A 61 7.49 -38.30 1.54
N ASN A 62 7.53 -38.83 2.79
CA ASN A 62 6.87 -40.03 3.43
C ASN A 62 6.63 -41.38 2.67
N PRO A 63 6.30 -42.55 3.32
CA PRO A 63 6.80 -43.23 4.56
C PRO A 63 6.98 -44.82 4.47
N LEU A 64 7.84 -45.44 5.34
CA LEU A 64 7.96 -46.88 5.83
C LEU A 64 8.08 -48.09 4.82
N PRO A 65 8.48 -49.38 5.15
CA PRO A 65 8.99 -50.06 6.37
C PRO A 65 10.21 -51.08 6.23
N ILE A 66 10.84 -51.43 7.39
CA ILE A 66 11.55 -52.68 7.85
C ILE A 66 12.55 -53.47 6.94
N GLN A 67 13.83 -53.61 7.37
CA GLN A 67 14.52 -54.91 7.68
C GLN A 67 16.00 -54.74 8.18
N PRO A 68 16.57 -55.69 8.97
CA PRO A 68 17.86 -55.54 9.66
C PRO A 68 19.06 -56.36 9.08
N ALA A 69 20.28 -55.92 9.46
CA ALA A 69 21.61 -56.59 9.44
C ALA A 69 22.42 -56.59 8.11
N PRO A 70 23.77 -56.82 8.09
CA PRO A 70 24.79 -56.92 9.16
C PRO A 70 26.02 -55.99 8.97
N ILE A 71 27.05 -56.21 9.80
CA ILE A 71 28.21 -55.40 10.16
C ILE A 71 29.34 -55.51 9.12
N THR A 72 30.08 -54.43 8.82
CA THR A 72 31.56 -54.46 8.68
C THR A 72 32.18 -53.06 8.74
N PRO A 73 33.25 -52.84 9.53
CA PRO A 73 33.90 -51.56 9.69
C PRO A 73 35.18 -51.50 8.84
N GLN A 74 35.27 -50.60 7.86
CA GLN A 74 36.56 -50.15 7.32
C GLN A 74 36.44 -48.73 6.76
N HIS A 75 36.98 -47.74 7.47
CA HIS A 75 37.68 -46.67 6.78
C HIS A 75 38.88 -46.18 7.59
N VAL A 76 39.97 -46.10 6.84
CA VAL A 76 41.36 -45.86 7.19
C VAL A 76 41.54 -44.45 7.74
N GLN A 77 42.33 -44.36 8.82
CA GLN A 77 42.92 -43.11 9.30
C GLN A 77 43.78 -42.48 8.21
N GLN A 78 43.53 -41.22 7.87
CA GLN A 78 44.60 -40.34 7.46
C GLN A 78 44.46 -39.00 8.17
N GLN A 79 45.41 -38.78 9.08
CA GLN A 79 45.60 -37.56 9.84
C GLN A 79 45.97 -36.42 8.89
N THR A 80 45.25 -35.31 8.99
CA THR A 80 45.86 -33.98 8.84
C THR A 80 45.50 -33.18 10.09
N GLN A 81 46.51 -33.00 10.93
CA GLN A 81 46.49 -32.13 12.09
C GLN A 81 46.33 -30.69 11.60
N GLN A 82 45.18 -30.08 11.85
CA GLN A 82 45.04 -28.62 11.84
C GLN A 82 44.28 -28.18 13.08
N THR A 83 45.05 -27.58 13.97
CA THR A 83 44.68 -26.87 15.17
C THR A 83 43.70 -25.75 14.85
N THR A 84 42.44 -25.94 15.25
CA THR A 84 41.51 -24.82 15.46
C THR A 84 40.95 -24.95 16.87
N PRO A 85 40.86 -23.85 17.66
CA PRO A 85 40.36 -23.90 19.03
C PRO A 85 38.84 -24.03 18.98
N SER A 86 38.37 -25.23 18.66
CA SER A 86 36.95 -25.51 18.47
C SER A 86 36.38 -26.01 19.80
N GLY A 87 36.03 -25.05 20.66
CA GLY A 87 35.33 -25.26 21.94
C GLY A 87 33.90 -25.79 21.79
N LYS A 88 33.67 -26.79 20.92
CA LYS A 88 32.42 -27.51 20.81
C LYS A 88 32.56 -28.83 21.58
N PRO A 89 31.81 -29.01 22.68
CA PRO A 89 31.93 -30.21 23.51
C PRO A 89 31.58 -31.50 22.74
N PRO A 90 32.18 -32.64 23.11
CA PRO A 90 31.98 -33.91 22.41
C PRO A 90 30.51 -34.34 22.40
N VAL A 91 30.04 -34.87 21.26
CA VAL A 91 28.63 -35.28 21.09
C VAL A 91 28.27 -36.38 22.09
N GLY A 92 27.20 -36.15 22.88
CA GLY A 92 26.78 -37.05 23.96
C GLY A 92 27.40 -36.73 25.32
N SER A 93 28.32 -35.75 25.41
CA SER A 93 28.81 -35.27 26.70
C SER A 93 27.78 -34.39 27.41
N GLU A 94 27.90 -34.26 28.73
CA GLU A 94 27.01 -33.42 29.55
C GLU A 94 27.09 -31.94 29.11
N GLU A 95 28.28 -31.47 28.70
CA GLU A 95 28.47 -30.12 28.18
C GLU A 95 27.80 -29.94 26.83
N TRP A 96 27.77 -30.96 25.97
CA TRP A 96 27.04 -30.92 24.70
C TRP A 96 25.53 -30.84 24.90
N HIS A 97 24.98 -31.64 25.83
CA HIS A 97 23.57 -31.56 26.20
C HIS A 97 23.22 -30.21 26.84
N ARG A 98 24.11 -29.64 27.66
CA ARG A 98 23.96 -28.30 28.25
C ARG A 98 23.96 -27.20 27.18
N GLN A 99 24.95 -27.21 26.28
CA GLN A 99 25.09 -26.22 25.22
C GLN A 99 23.86 -26.23 24.29
N ARG A 100 23.32 -27.41 23.98
CA ARG A 100 22.11 -27.55 23.17
C ARG A 100 20.88 -26.97 23.87
N ARG A 101 20.71 -27.23 25.18
CA ARG A 101 19.62 -26.66 25.98
C ARG A 101 19.72 -25.13 26.06
N GLU A 102 20.90 -24.59 26.35
CA GLU A 102 21.11 -23.14 26.42
C GLU A 102 20.92 -22.45 25.07
N ASN A 103 21.40 -23.06 23.98
CA ASN A 103 21.14 -22.56 22.64
C ASN A 103 19.64 -22.51 22.34
N HIS A 104 18.89 -23.57 22.69
CA HIS A 104 17.44 -23.59 22.52
C HIS A 104 16.73 -22.50 23.32
N LYS A 105 17.15 -22.27 24.58
CA LYS A 105 16.62 -21.17 25.41
C LYS A 105 16.89 -19.80 24.80
N GLU A 106 18.09 -19.59 24.27
CA GLU A 106 18.48 -18.33 23.62
C GLU A 106 17.67 -18.07 22.35
N VAL A 107 17.46 -19.11 21.52
CA VAL A 107 16.60 -19.02 20.34
C VAL A 107 15.18 -18.61 20.74
N GLU A 108 14.62 -19.26 21.76
CA GLU A 108 13.28 -18.93 22.24
C GLU A 108 13.18 -17.52 22.84
N ARG A 109 14.21 -17.07 23.57
CA ARG A 109 14.29 -15.69 24.08
C ARG A 109 14.23 -14.69 22.94
N ARG A 110 15.08 -14.84 21.91
CA ARG A 110 15.09 -13.94 20.74
C ARG A 110 13.77 -13.91 19.98
N ARG A 111 13.09 -15.06 19.89
CA ARG A 111 11.74 -15.14 19.31
C ARG A 111 10.76 -14.28 20.12
N ARG A 112 10.76 -14.42 21.44
CA ARG A 112 9.90 -13.63 22.33
C ARG A 112 10.21 -12.15 22.26
N ASP A 113 11.48 -11.77 22.21
CA ASP A 113 11.89 -10.37 22.12
C ASP A 113 11.43 -9.73 20.81
N THR A 114 11.57 -10.45 19.69
CA THR A 114 11.04 -10.01 18.38
C THR A 114 9.53 -9.79 18.41
N ILE A 115 8.78 -10.71 19.01
CA ILE A 115 7.31 -10.58 19.14
C ILE A 115 6.95 -9.39 20.03
N ASN A 116 7.64 -9.22 21.16
CA ASN A 116 7.40 -8.13 22.09
C ASN A 116 7.69 -6.77 21.45
N ALA A 117 8.77 -6.68 20.67
CA ALA A 117 9.10 -5.50 19.89
C ALA A 117 7.98 -5.18 18.90
N GLY A 118 7.49 -6.17 18.13
CA GLY A 118 6.38 -5.99 17.20
C GLY A 118 5.10 -5.48 17.86
N ILE A 119 4.72 -6.03 19.02
CA ILE A 119 3.55 -5.58 19.78
C ILE A 119 3.73 -4.13 20.28
N ASN A 120 4.93 -3.78 20.74
CA ASN A 120 5.23 -2.42 21.20
C ASN A 120 5.22 -1.40 20.07
N GLU A 121 5.65 -1.75 18.85
CA GLU A 121 5.51 -0.87 17.69
C GLU A 121 4.04 -0.62 17.32
N LEU A 122 3.19 -1.65 17.40
CA LEU A 122 1.74 -1.48 17.20
C LEU A 122 1.15 -0.50 18.22
N ALA A 123 1.56 -0.59 19.48
CA ALA A 123 1.05 0.30 20.55
C ALA A 123 1.36 1.78 20.32
N LYS A 124 2.40 2.13 19.55
CA LYS A 124 2.77 3.53 19.27
C LYS A 124 1.84 4.21 18.27
N ILE A 125 1.27 3.44 17.35
CA ILE A 125 0.48 3.97 16.22
C ILE A 125 -1.04 3.83 16.44
N VAL A 126 -1.44 2.98 17.37
CA VAL A 126 -2.85 2.75 17.70
C VAL A 126 -3.26 3.65 18.87
N PRO A 127 -4.29 4.50 18.71
CA PRO A 127 -4.70 5.44 19.74
C PRO A 127 -5.41 4.74 20.91
N GLY A 128 -5.10 5.20 22.13
CA GLY A 128 -5.73 4.71 23.36
C GLY A 128 -5.30 3.29 23.74
N CYS A 129 -4.13 2.84 23.28
CA CYS A 129 -3.56 1.58 23.72
C CYS A 129 -2.95 1.68 25.11
N GLU A 130 -3.26 0.69 25.95
CA GLU A 130 -2.62 0.48 27.24
C GLU A 130 -1.46 -0.53 27.11
N LYS A 131 -0.68 -0.75 28.17
CA LYS A 131 0.49 -1.65 28.18
C LYS A 131 0.16 -3.14 28.06
N ASN A 132 -1.11 -3.52 28.05
CA ASN A 132 -1.53 -4.92 27.96
C ASN A 132 -1.49 -5.43 26.50
N LYS A 133 -0.70 -6.48 26.24
CA LYS A 133 -0.57 -7.11 24.90
C LYS A 133 -1.92 -7.49 24.27
N GLY A 134 -2.84 -8.07 25.05
CA GLY A 134 -4.16 -8.44 24.53
C GLY A 134 -5.02 -7.23 24.17
N SER A 135 -4.95 -6.17 24.98
CA SER A 135 -5.64 -4.90 24.71
C SER A 135 -5.08 -4.21 23.47
N ILE A 136 -3.75 -4.17 23.31
CA ILE A 136 -3.08 -3.62 22.11
C ILE A 136 -3.58 -4.31 20.85
N LEU A 137 -3.61 -5.65 20.84
CA LEU A 137 -4.07 -6.42 19.68
C LEU A 137 -5.54 -6.15 19.36
N ASN A 138 -6.42 -6.19 20.36
CA ASN A 138 -7.85 -5.90 20.17
C ASN A 138 -8.09 -4.46 19.68
N ARG A 139 -7.36 -3.49 20.24
CA ARG A 139 -7.47 -2.09 19.85
C ARG A 139 -6.95 -1.85 18.43
N ALA A 140 -5.87 -2.52 18.04
CA ALA A 140 -5.34 -2.47 16.69
C ALA A 140 -6.38 -2.96 15.66
N VAL A 141 -7.08 -4.07 15.96
CA VAL A 141 -8.13 -4.59 15.08
C VAL A 141 -9.28 -3.59 14.94
N GLN A 142 -9.78 -3.03 16.03
CA GLN A 142 -10.84 -2.01 16.01
C GLN A 142 -10.39 -0.77 15.22
N TYR A 143 -9.16 -0.31 15.45
CA TYR A 143 -8.65 0.88 14.78
C TYR A 143 -8.51 0.68 13.27
N ILE A 144 -8.07 -0.49 12.82
CA ILE A 144 -8.03 -0.83 11.38
C ILE A 144 -9.43 -0.79 10.76
N GLN A 145 -10.44 -1.34 11.46
CA GLN A 145 -11.84 -1.29 11.00
C GLN A 145 -12.34 0.15 10.92
N GLN A 146 -12.10 0.96 11.95
CA GLN A 146 -12.45 2.37 11.97
C GLN A 146 -11.75 3.15 10.85
N LEU A 147 -10.46 2.90 10.58
CA LEU A 147 -9.75 3.55 9.49
C LEU A 147 -10.37 3.22 8.13
N LYS A 148 -10.79 1.97 7.92
CA LYS A 148 -11.47 1.53 6.69
C LYS A 148 -12.85 2.17 6.53
N GLU A 149 -13.62 2.24 7.61
CA GLU A 149 -14.92 2.92 7.62
C GLU A 149 -14.78 4.43 7.37
N ASN A 150 -13.81 5.07 8.03
CA ASN A 150 -13.49 6.48 7.84
C ASN A 150 -13.00 6.75 6.41
N GLU A 151 -12.18 5.88 5.82
CA GLU A 151 -11.80 5.99 4.41
C GLU A 151 -13.03 5.96 3.49
N ALA A 152 -13.97 5.04 3.73
CA ALA A 152 -15.20 4.96 2.95
C ALA A 152 -16.08 6.21 3.10
N ALA A 153 -16.26 6.70 4.34
CA ALA A 153 -17.03 7.90 4.63
C ALA A 153 -16.38 9.16 4.02
N ASN A 154 -15.05 9.28 4.07
CA ASN A 154 -14.32 10.38 3.46
C ASN A 154 -14.45 10.38 1.94
N ILE A 155 -14.40 9.21 1.30
CA ILE A 155 -14.63 9.09 -0.15
C ILE A 155 -16.06 9.54 -0.50
N GLU A 156 -17.07 9.14 0.28
CA GLU A 156 -18.45 9.53 0.06
C GLU A 156 -18.66 11.05 0.23
N LYS A 157 -18.18 11.62 1.34
CA LYS A 157 -18.21 13.06 1.61
C LYS A 157 -17.56 13.85 0.48
N TRP A 158 -16.33 13.47 0.10
CA TRP A 158 -15.60 14.16 -0.98
C TRP A 158 -16.33 14.04 -2.32
N THR A 159 -16.91 12.87 -2.63
CA THR A 159 -17.69 12.67 -3.86
C THR A 159 -18.91 13.60 -3.90
N LEU A 160 -19.62 13.72 -2.78
CA LEU A 160 -20.79 14.60 -2.69
C LEU A 160 -20.40 16.08 -2.83
N GLU A 161 -19.39 16.53 -2.09
CA GLU A 161 -18.87 17.90 -2.17
C GLU A 161 -18.42 18.25 -3.59
N LYS A 162 -17.75 17.30 -4.26
CA LYS A 162 -17.32 17.46 -5.64
C LYS A 162 -18.50 17.62 -6.61
N LEU A 163 -19.52 16.78 -6.50
CA LEU A 163 -20.72 16.86 -7.34
C LEU A 163 -21.47 18.19 -7.15
N LEU A 164 -21.63 18.63 -5.90
CA LEU A 164 -22.30 19.90 -5.59
C LEU A 164 -21.52 21.10 -6.14
N THR A 165 -20.20 21.09 -6.00
CA THR A 165 -19.34 22.16 -6.52
C THR A 165 -19.37 22.17 -8.05
N ASP A 166 -19.29 21.01 -8.70
CA ASP A 166 -19.36 20.91 -10.15
C ASP A 166 -20.72 21.38 -10.70
N GLN A 167 -21.81 21.11 -9.99
CA GLN A 167 -23.16 21.61 -10.32
C GLN A 167 -23.23 23.14 -10.20
N ALA A 168 -22.74 23.72 -9.10
CA ALA A 168 -22.70 25.16 -8.90
C ALA A 168 -21.84 25.87 -9.98
N ILE A 169 -20.71 25.28 -10.35
CA ILE A 169 -19.87 25.79 -11.44
C ILE A 169 -20.63 25.80 -12.77
N GLN A 170 -21.36 24.73 -13.10
CA GLN A 170 -22.14 24.66 -14.34
C GLN A 170 -23.27 25.69 -14.38
N GLU A 171 -23.95 25.91 -13.25
CA GLU A 171 -24.99 26.93 -13.14
C GLU A 171 -24.42 28.34 -13.33
N LEU A 172 -23.30 28.66 -12.68
CA LEU A 172 -22.63 29.94 -12.84
C LEU A 172 -22.13 30.15 -14.28
N GLN A 173 -21.57 29.11 -14.91
CA GLN A 173 -21.17 29.15 -16.31
C GLN A 173 -22.36 29.45 -17.22
N THR A 174 -23.50 28.80 -16.98
CA THR A 174 -24.73 29.03 -17.74
C THR A 174 -25.22 30.47 -17.60
N GLN A 175 -25.24 31.01 -16.37
CA GLN A 175 -25.62 32.40 -16.11
C GLN A 175 -24.68 33.40 -16.80
N VAL A 176 -23.38 33.13 -16.79
CA VAL A 176 -22.39 33.96 -17.48
C VAL A 176 -22.63 33.98 -18.99
N GLU A 177 -22.89 32.83 -19.62
CA GLU A 177 -23.16 32.76 -21.05
C GLU A 177 -24.49 33.45 -21.42
N MET A 178 -25.52 33.33 -20.57
CA MET A 178 -26.78 34.08 -20.74
C MET A 178 -26.54 35.59 -20.68
N LEU A 179 -25.80 36.08 -19.67
CA LEU A 179 -25.50 37.51 -19.53
C LEU A 179 -24.62 38.04 -20.65
N LYS A 180 -23.65 37.25 -21.15
CA LYS A 180 -22.86 37.62 -22.33
C LYS A 180 -23.72 37.75 -23.58
N THR A 181 -24.64 36.80 -23.78
CA THR A 181 -25.58 36.81 -24.90
C THR A 181 -26.47 38.06 -24.85
N GLU A 182 -27.07 38.35 -23.69
CA GLU A 182 -27.93 39.52 -23.52
C GLU A 182 -27.15 40.84 -23.66
N ASN A 183 -25.94 40.93 -23.09
CA ASN A 183 -25.07 42.09 -23.30
C ASN A 183 -24.71 42.28 -24.79
N GLY A 184 -24.45 41.19 -25.51
CA GLY A 184 -24.21 41.24 -26.95
C GLY A 184 -25.42 41.79 -27.70
N ARG A 185 -26.62 41.28 -27.39
CA ARG A 185 -27.89 41.74 -27.96
C ARG A 185 -28.12 43.23 -27.72
N LEU A 186 -28.00 43.68 -26.47
CA LEU A 186 -28.18 45.08 -26.09
C LEU A 186 -27.14 46.01 -26.73
N ARG A 187 -25.90 45.54 -26.92
CA ARG A 187 -24.86 46.32 -27.62
C ARG A 187 -25.21 46.55 -29.09
N VAL A 188 -25.72 45.53 -29.79
CA VAL A 188 -26.18 45.65 -31.18
C VAL A 188 -27.38 46.60 -31.25
N GLU A 189 -28.35 46.46 -30.35
CA GLU A 189 -29.53 47.34 -30.30
C GLU A 189 -29.13 48.81 -30.05
N LEU A 190 -28.16 49.06 -29.16
CA LEU A 190 -27.61 50.40 -28.95
C LEU A 190 -26.89 50.96 -30.18
N GLU A 191 -26.17 50.14 -30.93
CA GLU A 191 -25.49 50.54 -32.17
C GLU A 191 -26.49 50.93 -33.27
N GLU A 192 -27.57 50.15 -33.42
CA GLU A 192 -28.66 50.45 -34.36
C GLU A 192 -29.37 51.76 -34.00
N LEU A 193 -29.69 51.97 -32.72
CA LEU A 193 -30.33 53.20 -32.24
C LEU A 193 -29.40 54.42 -32.29
N GLN A 194 -28.07 54.21 -32.23
CA GLN A 194 -27.06 55.25 -32.42
C GLN A 194 -26.74 55.57 -33.89
N GLY A 195 -27.56 55.09 -34.85
CA GLY A 195 -27.50 55.47 -36.27
C GLY A 195 -27.25 56.97 -36.51
N PRO A 196 -26.64 57.34 -37.66
CA PRO A 196 -25.69 58.45 -37.81
C PRO A 196 -26.25 59.84 -37.47
N SER A 197 -26.35 60.16 -36.19
CA SER A 197 -26.67 61.49 -35.71
C SER A 197 -25.40 62.19 -35.21
N LYS A 198 -24.63 62.72 -36.17
CA LYS A 198 -23.83 63.98 -36.07
C LYS A 198 -22.95 64.20 -37.31
N LYS A 199 -23.54 64.47 -38.47
CA LYS A 199 -23.01 65.42 -39.48
C LYS A 199 -24.18 66.06 -40.22
N LYS A 200 -24.99 66.86 -39.51
CA LYS A 200 -25.88 67.82 -40.18
C LYS A 200 -24.99 68.96 -40.67
N GLN A 201 -24.93 69.10 -41.99
CA GLN A 201 -24.32 70.22 -42.69
C GLN A 201 -24.68 71.54 -42.01
N ARG A 202 -23.68 72.40 -41.85
CA ARG A 202 -23.90 73.83 -41.70
C ARG A 202 -23.31 74.48 -42.95
N THR A 203 -24.19 74.66 -43.93
CA THR A 203 -23.98 75.56 -45.06
C THR A 203 -24.22 76.98 -44.56
N ASP A 204 -23.16 77.79 -44.53
CA ASP A 204 -23.08 79.12 -45.15
C ASP A 204 -21.60 79.53 -45.19
#